data_AF-A0A645E105-F1
#
_entry.id   AF-A0A645E105-F1
#
_cell.length_a   1.000
_cell.length_b   1.000
_cell.length_c   1.000
_cell.angle_alpha   90.00
_cell.angle_beta   90.00
_cell.angle_gamma   90.00
#
_symmetry.space_group_name_H-M   'P 1'
#
loop_
_entity.id
_entity.type
_entity.pdbx_description
1 polymer ?
#
loop_
_entity_poly.entity_id
_entity_poly.type
_entity_poly.pdbx_seq_one_letter_code
_entity_poly.pdbx_strand_id
1 'polypeptide(L)' 'MALRRVIPYWQHVIAPRVVSGETLLLIGHANMLRALTMYLEQTDENNVMDLHIPTGVPVLYEMSEDKTISGRYILE' A
#
# COMPACT_ATOMS: atom_id res chain seq x y z
N MET A 1 2.83 -8.88 12.85
CA MET A 1 1.46 -9.44 12.92
C MET A 1 0.55 -8.94 11.79
N ALA A 2 0.47 -7.63 11.50
CA ALA A 2 -0.35 -7.10 10.41
C ALA A 2 0.13 -7.54 9.01
N LEU A 3 1.44 -7.53 8.77
CA LEU A 3 2.04 -7.90 7.48
C LEU A 3 1.59 -9.29 6.98
N ARG A 4 1.62 -10.30 7.87
CA ARG A 4 1.21 -11.69 7.57
C ARG A 4 -0.24 -11.84 7.10
N ARG A 5 -1.15 -10.94 7.47
CA ARG A 5 -2.57 -11.00 7.07
C ARG A 5 -2.90 -10.07 5.90
N VAL A 6 -2.15 -8.98 5.76
CA VAL A 6 -2.40 -7.96 4.72
C VAL A 6 -1.82 -8.39 3.37
N ILE A 7 -0.61 -8.95 3.36
CA ILE A 7 0.06 -9.35 2.12
C ILE A 7 -0.76 -10.38 1.33
N PRO A 8 -1.29 -11.47 1.93
CA PRO A 8 -2.10 -12.43 1.17
C PRO A 8 -3.34 -11.80 0.56
N TYR A 9 -4.00 -10.89 1.29
CA TYR A 9 -5.18 -10.18 0.78
C TYR A 9 -4.82 -9.22 -0.35
N TRP A 10 -3.69 -8.51 -0.23
CA TRP A 10 -3.17 -7.69 -1.32
C TRP A 10 -2.89 -8.52 -2.57
N GLN A 11 -2.13 -9.61 -2.44
CA GLN A 11 -1.68 -10.43 -3.58
C GLN A 11 -2.83 -11.12 -4.33
N HIS A 12 -3.83 -11.63 -3.59
CA HIS A 12 -4.90 -12.44 -4.17
C HIS A 12 -6.18 -11.66 -4.50
N VAL A 13 -6.38 -10.47 -3.92
CA VAL A 13 -7.64 -9.72 -4.07
C VAL A 13 -7.39 -8.33 -4.65
N ILE A 14 -6.49 -7.54 -4.06
CA ILE A 14 -6.35 -6.12 -4.42
C ILE A 14 -5.50 -5.97 -5.69
N ALA A 15 -4.29 -6.54 -5.72
CA ALA A 15 -3.35 -6.36 -6.82
C ALA A 15 -3.91 -6.81 -8.18
N PRO A 16 -4.61 -7.95 -8.32
CA PRO A 16 -5.20 -8.34 -9.61
C PRO A 16 -6.21 -7.33 -10.15
N ARG A 17 -7.00 -6.70 -9.25
CA ARG A 17 -8.01 -5.70 -9.61
C ARG A 17 -7.39 -4.38 -10.05
N VAL A 18 -6.32 -3.95 -9.37
CA VAL A 18 -5.55 -2.76 -9.78
C VAL A 18 -4.93 -2.98 -11.16
N VAL A 19 -4.33 -4.15 -11.39
CA VAL A 19 -3.73 -4.51 -12.70
C VAL A 19 -4.78 -4.62 -13.81
N SER A 20 -6.04 -4.97 -13.49
CA SER A 20 -7.15 -4.92 -14.46
C SER A 20 -7.67 -3.50 -14.74
N GLY A 21 -7.02 -2.47 -14.21
CA GLY A 21 -7.36 -1.06 -14.44
C GLY A 21 -8.38 -0.48 -13.45
N GLU A 22 -8.75 -1.19 -12.37
CA GLU A 22 -9.64 -0.63 -11.36
C GLU A 22 -8.91 0.38 -10.46
N THR A 23 -9.54 1.52 -10.20
CA THR A 23 -9.10 2.46 -9.16
C THR A 23 -9.75 2.09 -7.83
N LEU A 24 -8.96 1.76 -6.81
CA LEU A 24 -9.44 1.29 -5.52
C LEU A 24 -9.09 2.26 -4.39
N LEU A 25 -10.06 2.53 -3.50
CA LEU A 25 -9.84 3.25 -2.25
C LEU A 25 -9.70 2.26 -1.09
N LEU A 26 -8.54 2.24 -0.44
CA LEU A 26 -8.28 1.42 0.73
C LEU A 26 -8.37 2.28 2.00
N ILE A 27 -9.33 1.95 2.87
CA ILE A 27 -9.51 2.63 4.16
C ILE A 27 -9.17 1.67 5.29
N GLY A 28 -8.34 2.12 6.24
CA GLY A 28 -7.93 1.30 7.36
C GLY A 28 -7.14 2.05 8.41
N HIS A 29 -6.58 1.30 9.35
CA HIS A 29 -5.79 1.85 10.46
C HIS A 29 -4.31 1.96 10.12
N ALA A 30 -3.61 2.87 10.80
CA ALA A 30 -2.20 3.19 10.57
C ALA A 30 -1.28 1.97 10.51
N ASN A 31 -1.42 1.00 11.42
CA ASN A 31 -0.57 -0.20 11.44
C ASN A 31 -0.76 -1.10 10.21
N MET A 32 -1.97 -1.15 9.66
CA MET A 32 -2.26 -1.91 8.44
C MET A 32 -1.71 -1.18 7.22
N LEU A 33 -1.96 0.13 7.12
CA LEU A 33 -1.50 0.96 6.03
C LEU A 33 0.03 1.00 5.98
N ARG A 34 0.73 1.11 7.13
CA ARG A 34 2.19 1.02 7.17
C ARG A 34 2.70 -0.32 6.66
N ALA A 35 2.12 -1.43 7.12
CA ALA A 35 2.52 -2.75 6.68
C ALA A 35 2.34 -2.94 5.16
N LEU A 36 1.27 -2.38 4.59
CA LEU A 36 1.05 -2.40 3.15
C LEU A 36 2.06 -1.51 2.43
N THR A 37 2.23 -0.26 2.86
CA THR A 37 3.20 0.68 2.27
C THR A 37 4.61 0.09 2.24
N MET A 38 5.06 -0.52 3.33
CA MET A 38 6.38 -1.18 3.35
C MET A 38 6.51 -2.28 2.31
N TYR A 39 5.46 -3.10 2.16
CA TYR A 39 5.45 -4.20 1.20
C TYR A 39 5.52 -3.68 -0.24
N LEU A 40 4.82 -2.59 -0.52
CA LEU A 40 4.82 -1.98 -1.86
C LEU A 40 6.14 -1.26 -2.16
N GLU A 41 6.67 -0.52 -1.20
CA GLU A 41 7.90 0.27 -1.34
C GLU A 41 9.18 -0.57 -1.13
N GLN A 42 9.05 -1.87 -0.83
CA GLN A 42 10.15 -2.80 -0.57
C GLN A 42 11.12 -2.32 0.54
N THR A 43 10.61 -1.62 1.55
CA THR A 43 11.40 -1.12 2.68
C THR A 43 11.52 -2.17 3.79
N ASP A 44 12.67 -2.21 4.46
CA ASP A 44 12.93 -3.15 5.55
C ASP A 44 12.03 -2.93 6.78
N GLU A 45 11.76 -4.01 7.53
CA GLU A 45 10.94 -4.04 8.75
C GLU A 45 11.53 -3.19 9.89
N ASN A 46 12.80 -2.81 9.80
CA ASN A 46 13.46 -1.93 10.78
C ASN A 46 13.12 -0.45 10.58
N ASN A 47 12.67 -0.03 9.39
CA ASN A 47 12.39 1.38 9.05
C ASN A 47 10.91 1.77 9.25
N VAL A 48 10.10 0.85 9.77
CA VAL A 48 8.62 0.97 9.85
C VAL A 48 8.18 2.02 10.85
N MET A 49 8.97 2.18 11.91
CA MET A 49 8.70 3.14 12.98
C MET A 49 8.80 4.58 12.46
N ASP A 50 9.60 4.80 11.41
CA ASP A 50 9.84 6.12 10.82
C ASP A 50 8.85 6.44 9.68
N LEU A 51 8.05 5.46 9.23
CA LEU A 51 6.98 5.65 8.25
C LEU A 51 5.77 6.34 8.90
N HIS A 52 5.80 7.68 8.88
CA HIS A 52 4.67 8.51 9.27
C HIS A 52 3.58 8.46 8.20
N ILE A 53 2.45 7.83 8.52
CA ILE A 53 1.24 7.91 7.71
C ILE A 53 0.31 8.97 8.32
N PRO A 54 0.16 10.14 7.69
CA PRO A 54 -0.73 11.19 8.19
C PRO A 54 -2.18 10.71 8.22
N THR A 55 -2.91 11.13 9.25
CA THR A 55 -4.33 10.78 9.39
C THR A 55 -5.17 11.70 8.52
N GLY A 56 -6.07 11.13 7.72
CA GLY A 56 -7.01 11.90 6.90
C GLY A 56 -6.42 12.49 5.62
N VAL A 57 -5.17 12.16 5.28
CA VAL A 57 -4.51 12.59 4.04
C VAL A 57 -4.42 11.39 3.09
N PRO A 58 -5.09 11.43 1.92
CA PRO A 58 -5.01 10.36 0.93
C PRO A 58 -3.62 10.27 0.29
N VAL A 59 -3.16 9.04 0.04
CA VAL A 59 -1.96 8.76 -0.73
C VAL A 59 -2.36 7.93 -1.95
N LEU A 60 -2.07 8.44 -3.14
CA LEU A 60 -2.29 7.76 -4.41
C LEU A 60 -1.03 6.97 -4.78
N TYR A 61 -1.20 5.67 -5.04
CA TYR A 61 -0.20 4.84 -5.68
C TYR A 61 -0.66 4.50 -7.09
N GLU A 62 0.20 4.76 -8.06
CA GLU A 62 0.05 4.25 -9.42
C GLU A 62 0.85 2.95 -9.53
N MET A 63 0.25 1.93 -10.13
CA MET A 63 0.89 0.65 -10.37
C MET A 63 1.06 0.40 -11.86
N SER A 64 2.22 -0.15 -12.21
CA SER A 64 2.51 -0.72 -13.51
C SER A 64 1.85 -2.10 -13.68
N GLU A 65 1.75 -2.57 -14.93
CA GLU A 65 1.22 -3.91 -15.26
C GLU A 65 2.03 -5.05 -14.59
N ASP A 66 3.33 -4.84 -14.36
CA ASP A 66 4.22 -5.77 -13.67
C ASP A 66 4.10 -5.74 -12.14
N LYS A 67 3.11 -5.01 -11.60
CA LYS A 67 2.81 -4.81 -10.18
C LYS A 67 3.83 -3.97 -9.41
N THR A 68 4.74 -3.29 -10.10
CA THR A 68 5.63 -2.29 -9.47
C THR A 68 4.90 -0.97 -9.28
N ILE A 69 5.34 -0.15 -8.31
CA ILE A 69 4.85 1.22 -8.17
C ILE A 69 5.48 2.08 -9.28
N SER A 70 4.65 2.72 -10.11
CA SER A 70 5.09 3.70 -11.10
C SER A 70 5.06 5.14 -10.59
N GLY A 71 4.22 5.42 -9.59
CA GLY A 71 4.06 6.77 -9.04
C GLY A 71 3.47 6.77 -7.63
N ARG A 72 3.83 7.79 -6.84
CA ARG A 72 3.32 8.00 -5.48
C ARG A 72 3.07 9.49 -5.26
N TYR A 73 1.83 9.83 -4.90
CA TYR A 73 1.40 11.21 -4.71
C TYR A 73 0.64 11.36 -3.40
N ILE A 74 0.93 12.43 -2.66
CA ILE A 74 0.13 12.85 -1.51
C ILE A 74 -0.93 13.80 -2.08
N LEU A 75 -2.20 13.52 -1.81
CA LEU A 75 -3.30 14.37 -2.26
C LEU A 75 -3.65 15.34 -1.12
N GLU A 76 -3.32 16.61 -1.29
CA GLU A 76 -3.70 17.73 -0.40
C GLU A 76 -4.89 18.51 -0.97
#